data_AF-A0A4Q0XB65-F1
#
_entry.id   AF-A0A4Q0XB65-F1
#
_cell.length_a   1.000
_cell.length_b   1.000
_cell.length_c   1.000
_cell.angle_alpha   90.00
_cell.angle_beta   90.00
_cell.angle_gamma   90.00
#
_symmetry.space_group_name_H-M   'P 1'
#
loop_
_entity.id
_entity.type
_entity.pdbx_description
1 polymer ?
#
loop_
_entity_poly.entity_id
_entity_poly.type
_entity_poly.pdbx_seq_one_letter_code
_entity_poly.pdbx_strand_id
1 'polypeptide(L)'
;MIVNKSVEGIHIIFHEAHGLLAGKIANEISEKYRPIHWFETLIAICEHDDRQLNFAEKNYLSDIGVPLDFTEEEFTVHDIVERMHRILKASENKSLWIKLLISYHLEFIYSEMKEKSKRITSLFAEQEKVRKVILDDYKVSDKKARTYYEFLRFCDRVSLILCKDETPERGRLLEINTSIDGKTYFIKKTENEELIISPWIFDVDAFELSIEERILKETQFTSNLQFEAVLMDCKPQFKKWKIMKSAD
;
A
#
# COMPACT_ATOMS: atom_id res chain seq x y z
N MET A 1 -2.95 10.28 -3.31
CA MET A 1 -3.43 10.29 -1.89
C MET A 1 -4.69 9.45 -1.82
N ILE A 2 -5.11 8.99 -0.64
CA ILE A 2 -6.39 8.28 -0.49
C ILE A 2 -7.44 9.29 -0.01
N VAL A 3 -8.57 9.37 -0.72
CA VAL A 3 -9.61 10.38 -0.50
C VAL A 3 -10.96 9.72 -0.26
N ASN A 4 -11.48 9.83 0.97
CA ASN A 4 -12.84 9.39 1.29
C ASN A 4 -13.75 10.59 1.55
N LYS A 5 -15.04 10.45 1.23
CA LYS A 5 -16.04 11.52 1.40
C LYS A 5 -17.07 11.08 2.42
N SER A 6 -17.38 11.95 3.37
CA SER A 6 -18.42 11.73 4.39
C SER A 6 -19.23 13.00 4.64
N VAL A 7 -20.19 12.91 5.56
CA VAL A 7 -20.93 14.09 6.05
C VAL A 7 -20.06 15.05 6.86
N GLU A 8 -18.92 14.59 7.37
CA GLU A 8 -17.98 15.40 8.17
C GLU A 8 -17.00 16.20 7.29
N GLY A 9 -16.80 15.75 6.05
CA GLY A 9 -15.94 16.41 5.07
C GLY A 9 -15.18 15.43 4.16
N ILE A 10 -14.03 15.89 3.67
CA ILE A 10 -13.09 15.09 2.88
C ILE A 10 -12.00 14.55 3.80
N HIS A 11 -11.93 13.22 3.91
CA HIS A 11 -10.90 12.50 4.64
C HIS A 11 -9.71 12.25 3.71
N ILE A 12 -8.55 12.80 4.07
CA ILE A 12 -7.30 12.65 3.34
C ILE A 12 -6.35 11.78 4.15
N ILE A 13 -5.90 10.69 3.54
CA ILE A 13 -4.83 9.83 4.03
C ILE A 13 -3.68 9.88 3.03
N PHE A 14 -2.47 10.21 3.51
CA PHE A 14 -1.27 10.18 2.67
C PHE A 14 -0.91 8.75 2.27
N HIS A 15 -0.31 8.58 1.08
CA HIS A 15 0.10 7.24 0.63
C HIS A 15 1.18 6.63 1.52
N GLU A 16 2.06 7.47 2.06
CA GLU A 16 3.07 7.10 3.04
C GLU A 16 2.43 6.59 4.34
N ALA A 17 1.28 7.16 4.75
CA ALA A 17 0.54 6.69 5.92
C ALA A 17 -0.11 5.32 5.67
N HIS A 18 -0.55 5.06 4.44
CA HIS A 18 -1.00 3.74 3.99
C HIS A 18 0.15 2.71 4.03
N GLY A 19 1.33 3.06 3.49
CA GLY A 19 2.51 2.20 3.55
C GLY A 19 2.90 1.87 5.00
N LEU A 20 2.90 2.88 5.88
CA LEU A 20 3.12 2.67 7.32
C LEU A 20 2.07 1.72 7.93
N LEU A 21 0.79 1.82 7.56
CA LEU A 21 -0.24 0.89 8.02
C LEU A 21 0.03 -0.54 7.55
N ALA A 22 0.44 -0.73 6.30
CA ALA A 22 0.86 -2.04 5.78
C ALA A 22 1.99 -2.62 6.66
N GLY A 23 2.97 -1.79 7.02
CA GLY A 23 4.05 -2.17 7.94
C GLY A 23 3.57 -2.55 9.34
N LYS A 24 2.61 -1.80 9.91
CA LYS A 24 1.99 -2.12 11.20
C LYS A 24 1.25 -3.45 11.15
N ILE A 25 0.52 -3.74 10.06
CA ILE A 25 -0.14 -5.05 9.86
C ILE A 25 0.91 -6.16 9.80
N ALA A 26 1.97 -5.96 9.02
CA ALA A 26 3.05 -6.92 8.89
C ALA A 26 3.70 -7.22 10.25
N ASN A 27 3.96 -6.19 11.07
CA ASN A 27 4.59 -6.34 12.39
C ASN A 27 3.86 -7.33 13.31
N GLU A 28 2.54 -7.43 13.20
CA GLU A 28 1.71 -8.33 14.01
C GLU A 28 1.71 -9.79 13.50
N ILE A 29 2.20 -10.03 12.27
CA ILE A 29 2.25 -11.38 11.68
C ILE A 29 3.14 -12.28 12.53
N SER A 30 2.63 -13.48 12.80
CA SER A 30 3.28 -14.47 13.65
C SER A 30 4.67 -14.83 13.15
N GLU A 31 5.62 -14.97 14.09
CA GLU A 31 7.02 -15.29 13.75
C GLU A 31 7.18 -16.52 12.87
N LYS A 32 6.31 -17.51 13.03
CA LYS A 32 6.34 -18.75 12.25
C LYS A 32 6.11 -18.55 10.75
N TYR A 33 5.47 -17.44 10.34
CA TYR A 33 5.25 -17.12 8.93
C TYR A 33 6.36 -16.23 8.35
N ARG A 34 7.12 -15.54 9.20
CA ARG A 34 8.02 -14.46 8.74
C ARG A 34 9.10 -15.01 7.81
N PRO A 35 9.32 -14.39 6.63
CA PRO A 35 10.40 -14.75 5.74
C PRO A 35 11.79 -14.44 6.34
N ILE A 36 12.83 -14.94 5.68
CA ILE A 36 14.19 -14.46 5.92
C ILE A 36 14.27 -12.95 5.65
N HIS A 37 15.23 -12.26 6.29
CA HIS A 37 15.36 -10.81 6.16
C HIS A 37 14.05 -10.09 6.51
N TRP A 38 13.44 -10.50 7.63
CA TRP A 38 12.13 -10.00 8.03
C TRP A 38 12.13 -8.49 8.24
N PHE A 39 13.19 -7.94 8.85
CA PHE A 39 13.28 -6.50 9.09
C PHE A 39 13.34 -5.71 7.77
N GLU A 40 14.14 -6.17 6.81
CA GLU A 40 14.18 -5.61 5.46
C GLU A 40 12.83 -5.79 4.74
N THR A 41 12.15 -6.91 4.96
CA THR A 41 10.80 -7.15 4.43
C THR A 41 9.79 -6.18 5.01
N LEU A 42 9.82 -5.92 6.33
CA LEU A 42 9.00 -4.91 6.98
C LEU A 42 9.23 -3.52 6.37
N ILE A 43 10.48 -3.13 6.12
CA ILE A 43 10.81 -1.85 5.48
C ILE A 43 10.27 -1.81 4.04
N ALA A 44 10.43 -2.90 3.28
CA ALA A 44 9.87 -2.98 1.92
C ALA A 44 8.35 -2.83 1.93
N ILE A 45 7.67 -3.40 2.94
CA ILE A 45 6.23 -3.25 3.13
C ILE A 45 5.87 -1.80 3.52
N CYS A 46 6.66 -1.14 4.37
CA CYS A 46 6.39 0.25 4.74
C CYS A 46 6.50 1.22 3.54
N GLU A 47 7.39 0.92 2.60
CA GLU A 47 7.84 1.89 1.58
C GLU A 47 7.45 1.50 0.15
N HIS A 48 6.67 0.43 -0.03
CA HIS A 48 6.39 -0.15 -1.35
C HIS A 48 5.80 0.85 -2.36
N ASP A 49 5.05 1.83 -1.88
CA ASP A 49 4.36 2.85 -2.66
C ASP A 49 4.72 4.30 -2.26
N ASP A 50 5.83 4.47 -1.54
CA ASP A 50 6.37 5.78 -1.18
C ASP A 50 6.77 6.62 -2.41
N ARG A 51 7.14 7.88 -2.15
CA ARG A 51 7.67 8.82 -3.16
C ARG A 51 6.65 9.18 -4.23
N GLN A 52 5.42 9.44 -3.79
CA GLN A 52 4.45 10.15 -4.61
C GLN A 52 5.00 11.53 -5.00
N LEU A 53 4.55 12.05 -6.14
CA LEU A 53 4.91 13.38 -6.61
C LEU A 53 4.49 14.44 -5.58
N ASN A 54 5.31 15.44 -5.29
CA ASN A 54 4.89 16.49 -4.37
C ASN A 54 3.87 17.46 -5.03
N PHE A 55 3.30 18.38 -4.24
CA PHE A 55 2.32 19.37 -4.72
C PHE A 55 2.88 20.37 -5.76
N ALA A 56 4.20 20.52 -5.88
CA ALA A 56 4.82 21.30 -6.94
C ALA A 56 4.99 20.49 -8.24
N GLU A 57 5.08 19.16 -8.14
CA GLU A 57 5.23 18.26 -9.29
C GLU A 57 3.89 17.77 -9.85
N LYS A 58 2.82 17.85 -9.06
CA LYS A 58 1.51 17.30 -9.42
C LYS A 58 0.34 18.11 -8.88
N ASN A 59 -0.68 18.27 -9.73
CA ASN A 59 -2.00 18.75 -9.31
C ASN A 59 -2.82 17.60 -8.71
N TYR A 60 -3.27 17.76 -7.46
CA TYR A 60 -4.08 16.78 -6.73
C TYR A 60 -5.57 17.09 -6.76
N LEU A 61 -5.98 18.09 -7.55
CA LEU A 61 -7.36 18.48 -7.75
C LEU A 61 -7.85 18.09 -9.14
N SER A 62 -9.11 17.72 -9.22
CA SER A 62 -9.89 17.66 -10.47
C SER A 62 -10.09 19.06 -11.07
N ASP A 63 -10.59 19.11 -12.30
CA ASP A 63 -10.91 20.37 -13.00
C ASP A 63 -11.92 21.26 -12.25
N ILE A 64 -12.74 20.67 -11.38
CA ILE A 64 -13.71 21.40 -10.54
C ILE A 64 -13.20 21.66 -9.11
N GLY A 65 -11.91 21.44 -8.85
CA GLY A 65 -11.28 21.76 -7.58
C GLY A 65 -11.48 20.74 -6.46
N VAL A 66 -12.01 19.54 -6.76
CA VAL A 66 -12.19 18.47 -5.75
C VAL A 66 -10.91 17.62 -5.67
N PRO A 67 -10.39 17.30 -4.46
CA PRO A 67 -9.27 16.38 -4.29
C PRO A 67 -9.50 15.03 -4.95
N LEU A 68 -8.50 14.54 -5.66
CA LEU A 68 -8.53 13.26 -6.37
C LEU A 68 -8.04 12.12 -5.47
N ASP A 69 -8.80 11.03 -5.41
CA ASP A 69 -8.29 9.75 -4.95
C ASP A 69 -7.25 9.21 -5.94
N PHE A 70 -6.27 8.45 -5.45
CA PHE A 70 -5.21 7.90 -6.31
C PHE A 70 -5.72 7.00 -7.43
N THR A 71 -6.90 6.41 -7.26
CA THR A 71 -7.56 5.60 -8.29
C THR A 71 -8.19 6.43 -9.42
N GLU A 72 -8.36 7.74 -9.20
CA GLU A 72 -8.88 8.71 -10.18
C GLU A 72 -7.75 9.40 -10.96
N GLU A 73 -6.49 9.10 -10.64
CA GLU A 73 -5.33 9.74 -11.23
C GLU A 73 -4.95 9.12 -12.58
N GLU A 74 -4.74 9.97 -13.59
CA GLU A 74 -4.16 9.57 -14.86
C GLU A 74 -2.64 9.76 -14.83
N PHE A 75 -1.89 8.69 -15.11
CA PHE A 75 -0.44 8.75 -15.22
C PHE A 75 0.00 8.55 -16.66
N THR A 76 0.92 9.40 -17.13
CA THR A 76 1.60 9.13 -18.39
C THR A 76 2.61 8.00 -18.20
N VAL A 77 2.98 7.33 -19.31
CA VAL A 77 4.08 6.36 -19.30
C VAL A 77 5.38 6.98 -18.77
N HIS A 78 5.59 8.27 -18.99
CA HIS A 78 6.76 8.97 -18.47
C HIS A 78 6.72 9.03 -16.93
N ASP A 79 5.60 9.44 -16.35
CA ASP A 79 5.43 9.58 -14.90
C ASP A 79 5.63 8.25 -14.18
N ILE A 80 5.05 7.18 -14.74
CA ILE A 80 5.21 5.80 -14.22
C ILE A 80 6.69 5.42 -14.18
N VAL A 81 7.41 5.61 -15.29
CA VAL A 81 8.82 5.20 -15.39
C VAL A 81 9.70 6.02 -14.44
N GLU A 82 9.49 7.34 -14.35
CA GLU A 82 10.25 8.17 -13.40
C GLU A 82 9.97 7.76 -11.96
N ARG A 83 8.70 7.51 -11.61
CA ARG A 83 8.32 7.02 -10.28
C ARG A 83 9.00 5.68 -9.97
N MET A 84 8.94 4.72 -10.88
CA MET A 84 9.60 3.42 -10.72
C MET A 84 11.10 3.58 -10.47
N HIS A 85 11.79 4.42 -11.24
CA HIS A 85 13.22 4.68 -11.04
C HIS A 85 13.50 5.29 -9.66
N ARG A 86 12.72 6.29 -9.23
CA ARG A 86 12.90 6.92 -7.91
C ARG A 86 12.75 5.91 -6.78
N ILE A 87 11.70 5.09 -6.82
CA ILE A 87 11.41 4.07 -5.81
C ILE A 87 12.49 2.98 -5.80
N LEU A 88 12.87 2.45 -6.97
CA LEU A 88 13.91 1.42 -7.09
C LEU A 88 15.28 1.94 -6.66
N LYS A 89 15.62 3.19 -6.95
CA LYS A 89 16.89 3.79 -6.54
C LYS A 89 16.95 4.03 -5.03
N ALA A 90 15.86 4.51 -4.44
CA ALA A 90 15.77 4.74 -3.01
C ALA A 90 15.88 3.42 -2.22
N SER A 91 15.20 2.37 -2.68
CA SER A 91 15.26 1.04 -2.06
C SER A 91 16.63 0.37 -2.20
N GLU A 92 17.28 0.49 -3.36
CA GLU A 92 18.63 -0.01 -3.59
C GLU A 92 19.65 0.51 -2.57
N ASN A 93 19.57 1.80 -2.24
CA ASN A 93 20.50 2.43 -1.31
C ASN A 93 20.29 1.94 0.15
N LYS A 94 19.15 1.30 0.46
CA LYS A 94 18.87 0.72 1.77
C LYS A 94 19.25 -0.75 1.84
N SER A 95 18.77 -1.54 0.88
CA SER A 95 19.08 -2.96 0.76
C SER A 95 18.62 -3.51 -0.59
N LEU A 96 19.44 -4.38 -1.18
CA LEU A 96 19.05 -5.13 -2.38
C LEU A 96 17.83 -6.04 -2.13
N TRP A 97 17.62 -6.52 -0.89
CA TRP A 97 16.41 -7.26 -0.54
C TRP A 97 15.15 -6.41 -0.64
N ILE A 98 15.21 -5.18 -0.15
CA ILE A 98 14.11 -4.21 -0.24
C ILE A 98 13.83 -3.91 -1.72
N LYS A 99 14.88 -3.63 -2.50
CA LYS A 99 14.77 -3.42 -3.95
C LYS A 99 14.10 -4.59 -4.66
N LEU A 100 14.45 -5.83 -4.30
CA LEU A 100 13.86 -7.04 -4.89
C LEU A 100 12.34 -7.10 -4.67
N LEU A 101 11.88 -6.94 -3.43
CA LEU A 101 10.46 -7.01 -3.09
C LEU A 101 9.66 -5.89 -3.76
N ILE A 102 10.18 -4.67 -3.73
CA ILE A 102 9.56 -3.52 -4.38
C ILE A 102 9.56 -3.68 -5.91
N SER A 103 10.60 -4.26 -6.50
CA SER A 103 10.64 -4.58 -7.94
C SER A 103 9.53 -5.56 -8.35
N TYR A 104 9.24 -6.57 -7.53
CA TYR A 104 8.07 -7.44 -7.76
C TYR A 104 6.75 -6.69 -7.63
N HIS A 105 6.65 -5.76 -6.68
CA HIS A 105 5.45 -4.96 -6.47
C HIS A 105 5.14 -4.05 -7.67
N LEU A 106 6.15 -3.32 -8.15
CA LEU A 106 6.00 -2.48 -9.34
C LEU A 106 5.69 -3.30 -10.60
N GLU A 107 6.26 -4.51 -10.73
CA GLU A 107 5.88 -5.45 -11.78
C GLU A 107 4.40 -5.85 -11.71
N PHE A 108 3.89 -6.12 -10.51
CA PHE A 108 2.49 -6.46 -10.30
C PHE A 108 1.56 -5.30 -10.70
N ILE A 109 1.80 -4.09 -10.16
CA ILE A 109 0.96 -2.91 -10.41
C ILE A 109 0.90 -2.57 -11.91
N TYR A 110 2.05 -2.53 -12.59
CA TYR A 110 2.10 -2.06 -13.98
C TYR A 110 2.17 -3.21 -15.01
N SER A 111 1.81 -4.43 -14.62
CA SER A 111 1.88 -5.61 -15.49
C SER A 111 1.07 -5.44 -16.78
N GLU A 112 -0.14 -4.88 -16.70
CA GLU A 112 -1.01 -4.63 -17.87
C GLU A 112 -0.43 -3.59 -18.85
N MET A 113 0.51 -2.76 -18.39
CA MET A 113 1.15 -1.74 -19.23
C MET A 113 2.28 -2.30 -20.09
N LYS A 114 2.71 -3.55 -19.86
CA LYS A 114 3.72 -4.25 -20.68
C LYS A 114 3.33 -4.21 -22.17
N GLU A 115 2.11 -4.63 -22.47
CA GLU A 115 1.62 -4.72 -23.86
C GLU A 115 1.42 -3.36 -24.51
N LYS A 116 1.22 -2.32 -23.70
CA LYS A 116 0.89 -0.95 -24.15
C LYS A 116 2.12 -0.06 -24.32
N SER A 117 3.26 -0.41 -23.71
CA SER A 117 4.45 0.44 -23.70
C SER A 117 5.76 -0.33 -23.80
N LYS A 118 6.51 -0.06 -24.89
CA LYS A 118 7.87 -0.57 -25.08
C LYS A 118 8.81 -0.09 -23.96
N ARG A 119 8.63 1.14 -23.46
CA ARG A 119 9.47 1.72 -22.40
C ARG A 119 9.31 0.93 -21.09
N ILE A 120 8.06 0.61 -20.71
CA ILE A 120 7.76 -0.19 -19.51
C ILE A 120 8.25 -1.64 -19.71
N THR A 121 8.03 -2.23 -20.88
CA THR A 121 8.55 -3.57 -21.20
C THR A 121 10.07 -3.65 -21.06
N SER A 122 10.81 -2.68 -21.60
CA SER A 122 12.27 -2.64 -21.47
C SER A 122 12.71 -2.49 -20.02
N LEU A 123 12.04 -1.63 -19.24
CA LEU A 123 12.34 -1.45 -17.82
C LEU A 123 12.13 -2.75 -17.03
N PHE A 124 11.06 -3.50 -17.29
CA PHE A 124 10.86 -4.79 -16.64
C PHE A 124 11.86 -5.85 -17.04
N ALA A 125 12.30 -5.88 -18.30
CA ALA A 125 13.37 -6.78 -18.74
C ALA A 125 14.71 -6.44 -18.04
N GLU A 126 14.98 -5.16 -17.80
CA GLU A 126 16.13 -4.73 -16.99
C GLU A 126 15.98 -5.18 -15.54
N GLN A 127 14.82 -4.93 -14.93
CA GLN A 127 14.55 -5.35 -13.55
C GLN A 127 14.62 -6.87 -13.38
N GLU A 128 14.19 -7.67 -14.37
CA GLU A 128 14.34 -9.12 -14.31
C GLU A 128 15.81 -9.55 -14.22
N LYS A 129 16.70 -8.90 -14.97
CA LYS A 129 18.15 -9.15 -14.89
C LYS A 129 18.71 -8.76 -13.52
N VAL A 130 18.30 -7.60 -13.00
CA VAL A 130 18.70 -7.14 -11.66
C VAL A 130 18.22 -8.11 -10.59
N ARG A 131 16.97 -8.56 -10.65
CA ARG A 131 16.42 -9.54 -9.70
C ARG A 131 17.20 -10.84 -9.71
N LYS A 132 17.61 -11.36 -10.88
CA LYS A 132 18.45 -12.58 -10.97
C LYS A 132 19.75 -12.43 -10.19
N VAL A 133 20.46 -11.31 -10.37
CA VAL A 133 21.70 -11.04 -9.62
C VAL A 133 21.43 -11.01 -8.11
N ILE A 134 20.39 -10.30 -7.66
CA ILE A 134 20.05 -10.23 -6.24
C ILE A 134 19.68 -11.62 -5.69
N LEU A 135 18.89 -12.40 -6.42
CA LEU A 135 18.49 -13.75 -6.02
C LEU A 135 19.71 -14.68 -5.85
N ASP A 136 20.68 -14.57 -6.75
CA ASP A 136 21.94 -15.33 -6.67
C ASP A 136 22.77 -14.92 -5.45
N ASP A 137 22.91 -13.61 -5.18
CA ASP A 137 23.64 -13.09 -4.02
C ASP A 137 23.03 -13.56 -2.70
N TYR A 138 21.70 -13.58 -2.61
CA TYR A 138 20.95 -14.04 -1.44
C TYR A 138 20.76 -15.56 -1.40
N LYS A 139 21.15 -16.29 -2.45
CA LYS A 139 20.99 -17.75 -2.60
C LYS A 139 19.53 -18.21 -2.44
N VAL A 140 18.61 -17.45 -3.02
CA VAL A 140 17.16 -17.70 -2.95
C VAL A 140 16.62 -17.87 -4.37
N SER A 141 15.75 -18.86 -4.60
CA SER A 141 15.10 -19.01 -5.91
C SER A 141 14.02 -17.94 -6.12
N ASP A 142 13.76 -17.55 -7.38
CA ASP A 142 12.69 -16.59 -7.71
C ASP A 142 11.34 -17.03 -7.15
N LYS A 143 11.01 -18.33 -7.26
CA LYS A 143 9.80 -18.91 -6.68
C LYS A 143 9.71 -18.64 -5.18
N LYS A 144 10.80 -18.84 -4.43
CA LYS A 144 10.81 -18.64 -2.98
C LYS A 144 10.75 -17.14 -2.64
N ALA A 145 11.47 -16.28 -3.35
CA ALA A 145 11.38 -14.83 -3.14
C ALA A 145 9.97 -14.28 -3.40
N ARG A 146 9.25 -14.82 -4.40
CA ARG A 146 7.85 -14.48 -4.65
C ARG A 146 6.91 -14.88 -3.50
N THR A 147 7.19 -15.98 -2.79
CA THR A 147 6.45 -16.30 -1.55
C THR A 147 6.70 -15.29 -0.42
N TYR A 148 7.83 -14.59 -0.43
CA TYR A 148 8.10 -13.51 0.53
C TYR A 148 7.41 -12.22 0.13
N TYR A 149 7.33 -11.94 -1.17
CA TYR A 149 6.55 -10.84 -1.73
C TYR A 149 5.04 -10.96 -1.45
N GLU A 150 4.50 -12.17 -1.28
CA GLU A 150 3.09 -12.39 -0.89
C GLU A 150 2.71 -11.68 0.42
N PHE A 151 3.63 -11.55 1.36
CA PHE A 151 3.40 -10.79 2.61
C PHE A 151 3.16 -9.30 2.33
N LEU A 152 3.94 -8.73 1.42
CA LEU A 152 3.76 -7.34 0.99
C LEU A 152 2.39 -7.16 0.33
N ARG A 153 2.02 -8.02 -0.61
CA ARG A 153 0.70 -7.97 -1.27
C ARG A 153 -0.45 -8.09 -0.28
N PHE A 154 -0.32 -8.98 0.71
CA PHE A 154 -1.32 -9.13 1.76
C PHE A 154 -1.46 -7.84 2.56
N CYS A 155 -0.35 -7.31 3.07
CA CYS A 155 -0.37 -6.13 3.93
C CYS A 155 -0.86 -4.88 3.18
N ASP A 156 -0.35 -4.63 1.97
CA ASP A 156 -0.79 -3.56 1.05
C ASP A 156 -2.31 -3.62 0.83
N ARG A 157 -2.84 -4.80 0.47
CA ARG A 157 -4.27 -4.91 0.21
C ARG A 157 -5.11 -4.70 1.47
N VAL A 158 -4.68 -5.20 2.63
CA VAL A 158 -5.38 -4.94 3.90
C VAL A 158 -5.35 -3.44 4.22
N SER A 159 -4.19 -2.78 4.13
CA SER A 159 -4.10 -1.35 4.42
C SER A 159 -4.94 -0.51 3.47
N LEU A 160 -5.01 -0.83 2.17
CA LEU A 160 -5.90 -0.15 1.23
C LEU A 160 -7.38 -0.34 1.60
N ILE A 161 -7.81 -1.56 1.94
CA ILE A 161 -9.20 -1.82 2.37
C ILE A 161 -9.57 -0.95 3.58
N LEU A 162 -8.68 -0.87 4.57
CA LEU A 162 -8.90 -0.07 5.78
C LEU A 162 -8.90 1.43 5.47
N CYS A 163 -7.90 1.91 4.72
CA CYS A 163 -7.78 3.33 4.38
C CYS A 163 -8.95 3.83 3.52
N LYS A 164 -9.54 2.99 2.68
CA LYS A 164 -10.63 3.33 1.75
C LYS A 164 -12.04 3.06 2.31
N ASP A 165 -12.15 2.66 3.57
CA ASP A 165 -13.42 2.25 4.19
C ASP A 165 -14.19 1.17 3.37
N GLU A 166 -13.45 0.23 2.76
CA GLU A 166 -14.04 -0.80 1.89
C GLU A 166 -14.60 -2.00 2.68
N THR A 167 -14.42 -2.04 4.00
CA THR A 167 -14.91 -3.16 4.82
C THR A 167 -16.44 -3.20 4.78
N PRO A 168 -17.05 -4.29 4.32
CA PRO A 168 -18.48 -4.31 4.07
C PRO A 168 -19.27 -4.43 5.37
N GLU A 169 -20.41 -3.76 5.39
CA GLU A 169 -21.35 -3.78 6.52
C GLU A 169 -22.04 -5.15 6.68
N ARG A 170 -22.59 -5.37 7.88
CA ARG A 170 -23.41 -6.55 8.23
C ARG A 170 -22.70 -7.89 8.08
N GLY A 171 -21.43 -7.97 8.48
CA GLY A 171 -20.70 -9.25 8.56
C GLY A 171 -20.37 -9.91 7.22
N ARG A 172 -20.54 -9.20 6.09
CA ARG A 172 -20.17 -9.72 4.77
C ARG A 172 -18.65 -9.92 4.68
N LEU A 173 -18.23 -10.90 3.90
CA LEU A 173 -16.82 -11.15 3.62
C LEU A 173 -16.38 -10.33 2.40
N LEU A 174 -15.26 -9.66 2.54
CA LEU A 174 -14.50 -9.09 1.42
C LEU A 174 -13.21 -9.89 1.26
N GLU A 175 -12.91 -10.33 0.04
CA GLU A 175 -11.63 -10.96 -0.26
C GLU A 175 -10.50 -9.93 -0.17
N ILE A 176 -9.46 -10.26 0.57
CA ILE A 176 -8.19 -9.54 0.58
C ILE A 176 -7.44 -9.96 -0.69
N ASN A 177 -6.88 -11.17 -0.69
CA ASN A 177 -6.24 -11.79 -1.86
C ASN A 177 -5.96 -13.28 -1.59
N THR A 178 -5.46 -13.97 -2.60
CA THR A 178 -4.74 -15.25 -2.43
C THR A 178 -3.24 -14.99 -2.42
N SER A 179 -2.56 -15.29 -1.31
CA SER A 179 -1.15 -14.94 -1.09
C SER A 179 -0.43 -15.92 -0.17
N ILE A 180 -0.21 -15.57 1.10
CA ILE A 180 0.62 -16.29 2.07
C ILE A 180 0.15 -17.75 2.19
N ASP A 181 1.08 -18.69 1.98
CA ASP A 181 0.86 -20.14 1.93
C ASP A 181 -0.19 -20.59 0.90
N GLY A 182 -0.41 -19.79 -0.16
CA GLY A 182 -1.42 -20.06 -1.18
C GLY A 182 -2.86 -19.99 -0.68
N LYS A 183 -3.09 -19.39 0.49
CA LYS A 183 -4.43 -19.26 1.08
C LYS A 183 -5.12 -17.99 0.60
N THR A 184 -6.44 -18.06 0.46
CA THR A 184 -7.30 -16.90 0.24
C THR A 184 -7.69 -16.30 1.59
N TYR A 185 -7.43 -15.01 1.75
CA TYR A 185 -7.73 -14.26 2.96
C TYR A 185 -8.97 -13.40 2.75
N PHE A 186 -9.77 -13.27 3.80
CA PHE A 186 -10.97 -12.46 3.85
C PHE A 186 -10.95 -11.55 5.06
N ILE A 187 -11.60 -10.40 4.94
CA ILE A 187 -11.88 -9.48 6.03
C ILE A 187 -13.40 -9.27 6.14
N LYS A 188 -13.90 -9.20 7.36
CA LYS A 188 -15.29 -8.82 7.66
C LYS A 188 -15.35 -7.85 8.83
N LYS A 189 -16.37 -7.01 8.85
CA LYS A 189 -16.72 -6.13 9.95
C LYS A 189 -17.90 -6.71 10.73
N THR A 190 -17.74 -6.85 12.03
CA THR A 190 -18.77 -7.38 12.95
C THR A 190 -19.79 -6.29 13.31
N GLU A 191 -20.89 -6.67 13.95
CA GLU A 191 -21.90 -5.72 14.47
C GLU A 191 -21.35 -4.78 15.55
N ASN A 192 -20.26 -5.17 16.22
CA ASN A 192 -19.57 -4.37 17.23
C ASN A 192 -18.45 -3.49 16.64
N GLU A 193 -18.44 -3.29 15.31
CA GLU A 193 -17.42 -2.51 14.59
C GLU A 193 -15.98 -3.12 14.64
N GLU A 194 -15.84 -4.36 15.12
CA GLU A 194 -14.56 -5.08 15.16
C GLU A 194 -14.28 -5.78 13.82
N LEU A 195 -13.01 -5.86 13.43
CA LEU A 195 -12.60 -6.48 12.17
C LEU A 195 -12.03 -7.88 12.40
N ILE A 196 -12.45 -8.84 11.58
CA ILE A 196 -11.93 -10.20 11.61
C ILE A 196 -11.26 -10.51 10.28
N ILE A 197 -10.02 -10.98 10.33
CA ILE A 197 -9.29 -11.51 9.19
C ILE A 197 -9.23 -13.04 9.29
N SER A 198 -9.53 -13.74 8.20
CA SER A 198 -9.46 -15.20 8.14
C SER A 198 -8.80 -15.66 6.84
N PRO A 199 -7.88 -16.63 6.87
CA PRO A 199 -7.36 -17.34 8.04
C PRO A 199 -6.49 -16.46 8.95
N TRP A 200 -6.45 -16.78 10.25
CA TRP A 200 -5.70 -16.01 11.25
C TRP A 200 -4.20 -16.34 11.19
N ILE A 201 -3.36 -15.31 11.04
CA ILE A 201 -1.89 -15.46 10.93
C ILE A 201 -1.10 -14.65 11.96
N PHE A 202 -1.78 -14.05 12.94
CA PHE A 202 -1.19 -13.20 13.97
C PHE A 202 -0.97 -14.00 15.27
N ASP A 203 0.02 -13.60 16.08
CA ASP A 203 0.36 -14.29 17.34
C ASP A 203 -0.63 -14.01 18.47
N VAL A 204 -1.18 -12.80 18.49
CA VAL A 204 -2.17 -12.36 19.49
C VAL A 204 -3.59 -12.63 19.00
N ASP A 205 -4.56 -12.69 19.91
CA ASP A 205 -5.98 -12.86 19.54
C ASP A 205 -6.64 -11.53 19.12
N ALA A 206 -6.04 -10.39 19.49
CA ALA A 206 -6.49 -9.06 19.06
C ALA A 206 -5.37 -8.03 19.12
N PHE A 207 -5.42 -7.03 18.24
CA PHE A 207 -4.54 -5.86 18.25
C PHE A 207 -5.24 -4.63 17.67
N GLU A 208 -4.69 -3.46 17.96
CA GLU A 208 -5.18 -2.19 17.44
C GLU A 208 -4.23 -1.63 16.38
N LEU A 209 -4.81 -1.15 15.29
CA LEU A 209 -4.12 -0.40 14.26
C LEU A 209 -4.59 1.04 14.27
N SER A 210 -3.70 1.95 13.88
CA SER A 210 -4.07 3.35 13.70
C SER A 210 -3.20 4.04 12.65
N ILE A 211 -3.77 5.06 12.02
CA ILE A 211 -3.05 6.01 11.18
C ILE A 211 -3.53 7.42 11.45
N GLU A 212 -2.78 8.39 10.95
CA GLU A 212 -3.23 9.77 10.88
C GLU A 212 -4.04 9.99 9.59
N GLU A 213 -5.18 10.68 9.73
CA GLU A 213 -5.94 11.24 8.63
C GLU A 213 -6.19 12.74 8.89
N ARG A 214 -6.52 13.48 7.83
CA ARG A 214 -6.92 14.88 7.92
C ARG A 214 -8.30 15.06 7.32
N ILE A 215 -9.21 15.67 8.07
CA ILE A 215 -10.61 15.85 7.66
C ILE A 215 -10.84 17.31 7.31
N LEU A 216 -10.99 17.59 6.02
CA LEU A 216 -11.18 18.93 5.48
C LEU A 216 -12.67 19.23 5.36
N LYS A 217 -13.11 20.36 5.93
CA LYS A 217 -14.49 20.84 5.79
C LYS A 217 -14.76 21.43 4.41
N GLU A 218 -13.73 22.01 3.80
CA GLU A 218 -13.78 22.52 2.43
C GLU A 218 -13.70 21.34 1.45
N THR A 219 -14.65 21.28 0.52
CA THR A 219 -14.76 20.18 -0.46
C THR A 219 -14.24 20.55 -1.85
N GLN A 220 -14.00 21.84 -2.08
CA GLN A 220 -13.51 22.40 -3.35
C GLN A 220 -12.44 23.46 -3.06
N PHE A 221 -11.41 23.46 -3.89
CA PHE A 221 -10.26 24.34 -3.78
C PHE A 221 -10.00 25.02 -5.12
N THR A 222 -9.63 26.30 -5.08
CA THR A 222 -9.38 27.10 -6.29
C THR A 222 -8.03 26.81 -6.92
N SER A 223 -7.09 26.25 -6.15
CA SER A 223 -5.75 25.89 -6.62
C SER A 223 -5.11 24.80 -5.76
N ASN A 224 -4.15 24.09 -6.35
CA ASN A 224 -3.37 23.07 -5.66
C ASN A 224 -2.60 23.64 -4.45
N LEU A 225 -2.12 24.90 -4.55
CA LEU A 225 -1.45 25.60 -3.46
C LEU A 225 -2.40 25.90 -2.29
N GLN A 226 -3.64 26.33 -2.58
CA GLN A 226 -4.65 26.52 -1.54
C GLN A 226 -4.95 25.19 -0.85
N PHE A 227 -5.14 24.12 -1.63
CA PHE A 227 -5.41 22.79 -1.10
C PHE A 227 -4.25 22.30 -0.21
N GLU A 228 -3.01 22.41 -0.66
CA GLU A 228 -1.83 22.06 0.14
C GLU A 228 -1.80 22.83 1.46
N ALA A 229 -2.01 24.15 1.43
CA ALA A 229 -2.01 24.97 2.64
C ALA A 229 -3.10 24.55 3.64
N VAL A 230 -4.34 24.36 3.17
CA VAL A 230 -5.46 23.91 4.02
C VAL A 230 -5.21 22.51 4.56
N LEU A 231 -4.69 21.60 3.74
CA LEU A 231 -4.35 20.25 4.16
C LEU A 231 -3.27 20.26 5.24
N MET A 232 -2.20 21.04 5.07
CA MET A 232 -1.06 21.06 6.00
C MET A 232 -1.38 21.80 7.32
N ASP A 233 -2.29 22.77 7.29
CA ASP A 233 -2.81 23.44 8.51
C ASP A 233 -3.82 22.58 9.28
N CYS A 234 -4.56 21.69 8.60
CA CYS A 234 -5.54 20.81 9.23
C CYS A 234 -4.88 19.81 10.20
N LYS A 235 -5.15 19.94 11.51
CA LYS A 235 -4.60 19.03 12.52
C LYS A 235 -4.93 17.56 12.21
N PRO A 236 -3.94 16.64 12.22
CA PRO A 236 -4.19 15.22 12.03
C PRO A 236 -5.03 14.63 13.17
N GLN A 237 -5.86 13.65 12.81
CA GLN A 237 -6.67 12.85 13.72
C GLN A 237 -6.34 11.37 13.55
N PHE A 238 -6.57 10.58 14.60
CA PHE A 238 -6.30 9.14 14.53
C PHE A 238 -7.53 8.38 14.05
N LYS A 239 -7.39 7.72 12.89
CA LYS A 239 -8.28 6.65 12.46
C LYS A 239 -7.79 5.35 13.07
N LYS A 240 -8.69 4.57 13.69
CA LYS A 240 -8.33 3.37 14.46
C LYS A 240 -9.17 2.18 14.04
N TRP A 241 -8.57 1.00 14.13
CA TRP A 241 -9.24 -0.28 13.89
C TRP A 241 -8.81 -1.28 14.95
N LYS A 242 -9.74 -2.13 15.38
CA LYS A 242 -9.45 -3.28 16.24
C LYS A 242 -9.60 -4.54 15.40
N ILE A 243 -8.49 -5.26 15.22
CA ILE A 243 -8.47 -6.54 14.51
C ILE A 243 -8.48 -7.66 15.55
N MET A 244 -9.37 -8.63 15.36
CA MET A 244 -9.53 -9.76 16.27
C MET A 244 -9.66 -11.08 15.52
N LYS A 245 -9.24 -12.14 16.20
CA LYS A 245 -9.47 -13.51 15.79
C LYS A 245 -10.97 -13.82 15.87
N SER A 246 -11.45 -14.67 14.95
CA SER A 246 -12.81 -15.19 15.03
C SER A 246 -13.00 -15.88 16.37
N ALA A 247 -14.05 -15.49 17.10
CA ALA A 247 -14.58 -16.29 18.20
C ALA A 247 -15.38 -17.42 17.57
N ASP A 248 -14.69 -18.51 17.23
CA ASP A 248 -15.35 -19.77 16.86
C ASP A 248 -15.84 -20.49 18.13
#